data_AF-A0A950YDS0-F1
#
_entry.id   AF-A0A950YDS0-F1
#
_cell.length_a   1.000
_cell.length_b   1.000
_cell.length_c   1.000
_cell.angle_alpha   90.00
_cell.angle_beta   90.00
_cell.angle_gamma   90.00
#
_symmetry.space_group_name_H-M   'P 1'
#
loop_
_entity.id
_entity.type
_entity.pdbx_description
1 polymer ?
#
loop_
_entity_poly.entity_id
_entity_poly.type
_entity_poly.pdbx_seq_one_letter_code
_entity_poly.pdbx_strand_id
1 'polypeptide(L)'
;MKAMPGAHVEDDASPATLARLGRLDTGGHPVLTVYVDLDPSRFPTSKARRSELGSLMDEAHRLGAADDFVALLAWLEADPESLRDVHGLAVFSSLPAEVLEVVRLHSPV
;
A
#
# COMPACT_ATOMS: atom_id res chain seq x y z
N MET A 1 -16.02 -9.61 10.55
CA MET A 1 -14.86 -8.81 10.08
C MET A 1 -14.92 -7.47 10.79
N LYS A 2 -13.84 -7.08 11.47
CA LYS A 2 -13.73 -5.75 12.11
C LYS A 2 -13.65 -4.71 10.99
N ALA A 3 -14.32 -3.56 11.13
CA ALA A 3 -14.18 -2.47 10.17
C ALA A 3 -12.72 -2.03 10.11
N MET A 4 -12.23 -1.78 8.91
CA MET A 4 -10.85 -1.39 8.68
C MET A 4 -10.56 0.00 9.26
N PRO A 5 -9.34 0.23 9.79
CA PRO A 5 -8.88 1.59 10.06
C PRO A 5 -8.90 2.40 8.76
N GLY A 6 -9.20 3.70 8.87
CA GLY A 6 -9.05 4.60 7.73
C GLY A 6 -7.59 4.64 7.29
N ALA A 7 -7.33 4.44 6.00
CA ALA A 7 -5.97 4.53 5.47
C ALA A 7 -5.44 5.96 5.68
N HIS A 8 -4.26 6.07 6.30
CA HIS A 8 -3.51 7.31 6.32
C HIS A 8 -2.66 7.39 5.05
N VAL A 9 -2.88 8.43 4.25
CA VAL A 9 -2.25 8.60 2.93
C VAL A 9 -1.30 9.79 2.97
N GLU A 10 -0.06 9.59 2.55
CA GLU A 10 0.98 10.61 2.44
C GLU A 10 1.53 10.66 1.02
N ASP A 11 1.96 11.84 0.61
CA ASP A 11 2.65 12.04 -0.66
C ASP A 11 4.16 12.09 -0.44
N ASP A 12 4.86 11.21 -1.16
CA ASP A 12 6.29 11.01 -1.16
C ASP A 12 6.92 10.62 0.19
N ALA A 13 8.05 9.92 0.12
CA ALA A 13 8.80 9.47 1.28
C ALA A 13 9.70 10.58 1.85
N SER A 14 9.10 11.66 2.33
CA SER A 14 9.85 12.75 2.96
C SER A 14 10.54 12.26 4.25
N PRO A 15 11.63 12.90 4.72
CA PRO A 15 12.25 12.57 6.00
C PRO A 15 11.26 12.64 7.19
N ALA A 16 10.29 13.55 7.14
CA ALA A 16 9.23 13.65 8.15
C ALA A 16 8.27 12.45 8.09
N THR A 17 7.87 12.05 6.88
CA THR A 17 7.03 10.86 6.61
C THR A 17 7.71 9.61 7.14
N LEU A 18 8.99 9.40 6.78
CA LEU A 18 9.77 8.25 7.23
C LEU A 18 9.95 8.24 8.76
N ALA A 19 10.22 9.40 9.36
CA ALA A 19 10.32 9.50 10.82
C ALA A 19 8.98 9.21 11.52
N ARG A 20 7.84 9.57 10.92
CA ARG A 20 6.50 9.22 11.44
C ARG A 20 6.25 7.72 11.33
N LEU A 21 6.52 7.12 10.17
CA LEU A 21 6.37 5.68 9.94
C LEU A 21 7.24 4.86 10.90
N GLY A 22 8.48 5.31 11.17
CA GLY A 22 9.36 4.68 12.15
C GLY A 22 8.89 4.76 13.61
N ARG A 23 7.85 5.55 13.90
CA ARG A 23 7.22 5.69 15.23
C ARG A 23 5.85 5.04 15.32
N LEU A 24 5.42 4.28 14.32
CA LEU A 24 4.16 3.54 14.38
C LEU A 24 4.20 2.60 15.58
N ASP A 25 3.24 2.76 16.48
CA ASP A 25 3.04 1.85 17.61
C ASP A 25 2.18 0.69 17.16
N THR A 26 2.81 -0.47 16.95
CA THR A 26 2.10 -1.68 16.56
C THR A 26 1.87 -2.63 17.73
N GLY A 27 2.20 -2.23 18.97
CA GLY A 27 2.07 -3.10 20.13
C GLY A 27 2.88 -4.40 20.03
N GLY A 28 3.92 -4.45 19.17
CA GLY A 28 4.70 -5.65 18.88
C GLY A 28 4.09 -6.56 17.81
N HIS A 29 2.97 -6.19 17.20
CA HIS A 29 2.42 -6.90 16.05
C HIS A 29 3.29 -6.69 14.80
N PRO A 30 3.44 -7.74 13.96
CA PRO A 30 4.21 -7.63 12.72
C PRO A 30 3.58 -6.59 11.79
N VAL A 31 4.44 -5.91 11.03
CA VAL A 31 4.04 -4.99 9.96
C VAL A 31 4.32 -5.66 8.63
N LEU A 32 3.28 -5.81 7.83
CA LEU A 32 3.43 -6.12 6.43
C LEU A 32 3.86 -4.84 5.70
N THR A 33 5.00 -4.89 5.02
CA THR A 33 5.45 -3.81 4.14
C THR A 33 5.39 -4.28 2.70
N VAL A 34 4.69 -3.51 1.86
CA VAL A 34 4.49 -3.82 0.44
C VAL A 34 4.96 -2.65 -0.39
N TYR A 35 5.80 -2.93 -1.39
CA TYR A 35 6.18 -1.96 -2.39
C TYR A 35 5.57 -2.38 -3.73
N VAL A 36 4.78 -1.49 -4.32
CA VAL A 36 4.16 -1.69 -5.63
C VAL A 36 4.87 -0.78 -6.62
N ASP A 37 5.54 -1.38 -7.60
CA ASP A 37 6.09 -0.64 -8.74
C ASP A 37 4.95 -0.31 -9.71
N LEU A 38 4.76 0.98 -9.97
CA LEU A 38 3.77 1.51 -10.90
C LEU A 38 4.42 2.41 -11.95
N ASP A 39 5.72 2.23 -12.23
CA ASP A 39 6.46 3.02 -13.20
C ASP A 39 5.66 3.10 -14.52
N PRO A 40 5.26 4.31 -14.98
CA PRO A 40 4.50 4.48 -16.21
C PRO A 40 5.24 3.94 -17.45
N SER A 41 6.57 3.77 -17.40
CA SER A 41 7.33 3.12 -18.47
C SER A 41 7.04 1.61 -18.60
N ARG A 42 6.73 0.95 -17.47
CA ARG A 42 6.40 -0.48 -17.38
C ARG A 42 4.89 -0.74 -17.39
N PHE A 43 4.12 0.14 -16.74
CA PHE A 43 2.68 0.03 -16.53
C PHE A 43 1.94 1.28 -17.05
N PRO A 44 1.92 1.50 -18.38
CA PRO A 44 1.42 2.75 -18.97
C PRO A 44 -0.11 2.90 -18.96
N THR A 45 -0.85 1.83 -18.65
CA THR A 45 -2.32 1.84 -18.67
C THR A 45 -2.91 1.48 -17.31
N SER A 46 -4.09 2.03 -16.99
CA SER A 46 -4.82 1.68 -15.76
C SER A 46 -5.09 0.18 -15.65
N LYS A 47 -5.29 -0.51 -16.80
CA LYS A 47 -5.44 -1.97 -16.85
C LYS A 47 -4.14 -2.68 -16.42
N ALA A 48 -2.99 -2.28 -16.97
CA ALA A 48 -1.70 -2.86 -16.61
C ALA A 48 -1.38 -2.65 -15.12
N ARG A 49 -1.63 -1.45 -14.60
CA ARG A 49 -1.47 -1.14 -13.17
C ARG A 49 -2.36 -2.02 -12.28
N ARG A 50 -3.62 -2.24 -12.68
CA ARG A 50 -4.54 -3.13 -11.93
C ARG A 50 -4.11 -4.60 -11.99
N SER A 51 -3.58 -5.05 -13.13
CA SER A 51 -3.05 -6.41 -13.28
C SER A 51 -1.81 -6.67 -12.42
N GLU A 52 -0.92 -5.69 -12.29
CA GLU A 52 0.23 -5.77 -11.39
C GLU A 52 -0.22 -5.92 -9.93
N LEU A 53 -1.17 -5.07 -9.53
CA LEU A 53 -1.75 -5.08 -8.19
C LEU A 53 -2.43 -6.43 -7.85
N GLY A 54 -3.16 -7.01 -8.83
CA GLY A 54 -3.76 -8.35 -8.68
C GLY A 54 -2.70 -9.44 -8.55
N SER A 55 -1.61 -9.35 -9.32
CA SER A 55 -0.50 -10.31 -9.25
C SER A 55 0.20 -10.27 -7.89
N LEU A 56 0.30 -9.08 -7.30
CA LEU A 56 0.85 -8.88 -5.97
C LEU A 56 -0.06 -9.47 -4.87
N MET A 57 -1.38 -9.37 -5.01
CA MET A 57 -2.32 -10.06 -4.12
C MET A 57 -2.19 -11.57 -4.22
N ASP A 58 -2.06 -12.11 -5.42
CA ASP A 58 -1.90 -13.55 -5.61
C ASP A 58 -0.63 -14.07 -4.91
N GLU A 59 0.45 -13.28 -4.93
CA GLU A 59 1.67 -13.57 -4.17
C GLU A 59 1.46 -13.45 -2.66
N ALA A 60 0.79 -12.40 -2.20
CA ALA A 60 0.48 -12.23 -0.79
C ALA A 60 -0.38 -13.36 -0.20
N HIS A 61 -1.36 -13.83 -0.97
CA HIS A 61 -2.16 -15.01 -0.61
C HIS A 61 -1.27 -16.25 -0.44
N ARG A 62 -0.27 -16.45 -1.31
CA ARG A 62 0.70 -17.54 -1.16
C ARG A 62 1.56 -17.40 0.09
N LEU A 63 1.86 -16.18 0.51
CA LEU A 63 2.70 -15.87 1.68
C LEU A 63 1.92 -15.80 3.00
N GLY A 64 0.60 -15.96 2.98
CA GLY A 64 -0.24 -15.89 4.19
C GLY A 64 -0.51 -14.46 4.70
N ALA A 65 -0.26 -13.45 3.87
CA ALA A 65 -0.49 -12.02 4.17
C ALA A 65 -1.84 -11.52 3.59
N ALA A 66 -2.81 -12.42 3.47
CA ALA A 66 -4.06 -12.23 2.73
C ALA A 66 -4.87 -11.02 3.20
N ASP A 67 -5.08 -10.90 4.51
CA ASP A 67 -6.05 -9.96 5.07
C ASP A 67 -5.58 -8.50 4.91
N ASP A 68 -4.29 -8.23 5.15
CA ASP A 68 -3.67 -6.91 4.95
C ASP A 68 -3.65 -6.50 3.45
N PHE A 69 -3.60 -7.48 2.55
CA PHE A 69 -3.66 -7.22 1.10
C PHE A 69 -5.08 -6.98 0.59
N VAL A 70 -6.05 -7.74 1.09
CA VAL A 70 -7.47 -7.51 0.79
C VAL A 70 -7.88 -6.10 1.20
N ALA A 71 -7.37 -5.62 2.33
CA ALA A 71 -7.53 -4.25 2.79
C ALA A 71 -7.03 -3.21 1.78
N LEU A 72 -5.78 -3.38 1.35
CA LEU A 72 -5.13 -2.50 0.37
C LEU A 72 -5.92 -2.45 -0.94
N LEU A 73 -6.36 -3.60 -1.45
CA LEU A 73 -7.17 -3.67 -2.65
C LEU A 73 -8.51 -2.97 -2.47
N ALA A 74 -9.21 -3.22 -1.36
CA ALA A 74 -10.48 -2.55 -1.08
C ALA A 74 -10.33 -1.03 -1.04
N TRP A 75 -9.23 -0.53 -0.46
CA TRP A 75 -8.90 0.91 -0.49
C TRP A 75 -8.66 1.42 -1.92
N LEU A 76 -7.88 0.69 -2.72
CA LEU A 76 -7.60 1.03 -4.12
C LEU A 76 -8.83 0.94 -5.04
N GLU A 77 -9.76 0.05 -4.73
CA GLU A 77 -11.03 -0.06 -5.44
C GLU A 77 -11.99 1.07 -5.09
N ALA A 78 -11.97 1.51 -3.83
CA ALA A 78 -12.76 2.64 -3.36
C ALA A 78 -12.27 3.97 -3.95
N ASP A 79 -10.97 4.12 -4.19
CA ASP A 79 -10.38 5.30 -4.79
C ASP A 79 -9.35 4.98 -5.90
N PRO A 80 -9.80 4.67 -7.13
CA PRO A 80 -8.90 4.36 -8.24
C PRO A 80 -8.06 5.57 -8.68
N GLU A 81 -8.47 6.79 -8.32
CA GLU A 81 -7.73 8.03 -8.60
C GLU A 81 -6.47 8.15 -7.75
N SER A 82 -6.39 7.45 -6.61
CA SER A 82 -5.17 7.36 -5.79
C SER A 82 -3.96 6.78 -6.53
N LEU A 83 -4.17 6.11 -7.67
CA LEU A 83 -3.12 5.57 -8.54
C LEU A 83 -2.72 6.48 -9.70
N ARG A 84 -3.32 7.67 -9.80
CA ARG A 84 -3.00 8.64 -10.85
C ARG A 84 -1.67 9.32 -10.54
N ASP A 85 -0.82 9.48 -11.55
CA ASP A 85 0.45 10.21 -11.49
C ASP A 85 1.46 9.70 -10.44
N VAL A 86 1.27 8.49 -9.92
CA VAL A 86 2.25 7.80 -9.07
C VAL A 86 3.11 6.83 -9.87
N HIS A 87 4.39 6.77 -9.51
CA HIS A 87 5.39 5.81 -9.96
C HIS A 87 5.44 4.56 -9.06
N GLY A 88 4.88 4.63 -7.86
CA GLY A 88 4.78 3.47 -6.98
C GLY A 88 3.98 3.75 -5.73
N LEU A 89 3.74 2.69 -4.95
CA LEU A 89 3.16 2.77 -3.61
C LEU A 89 4.06 2.04 -2.62
N ALA A 90 4.24 2.63 -1.45
CA ALA A 90 4.71 1.90 -0.27
C ALA A 90 3.56 1.80 0.73
N VAL A 91 3.24 0.59 1.16
CA VAL A 91 2.12 0.31 2.06
C VAL A 91 2.65 -0.38 3.31
N PHE A 92 2.24 0.10 4.48
CA PHE A 92 2.57 -0.48 5.77
C PHE A 92 1.27 -0.83 6.48
N SER A 93 1.03 -2.11 6.72
CA SER A 93 -0.20 -2.60 7.34
C SER A 93 0.10 -3.45 8.56
N SER A 94 -0.69 -3.28 9.60
CA SER A 94 -0.80 -4.19 10.72
C SER A 94 -2.23 -4.17 11.22
N LEU A 95 -3.06 -5.07 10.67
CA LEU A 95 -4.46 -5.20 11.05
C LEU A 95 -4.71 -5.34 12.57
N PRO A 96 -3.95 -6.15 13.33
CA PRO A 96 -4.15 -6.25 14.78
C PRO A 96 -3.91 -4.93 15.52
N ALA A 97 -3.02 -4.09 14.99
CA ALA A 97 -2.69 -2.78 15.53
C ALA A 97 -3.53 -1.63 14.92
N GLU A 98 -4.48 -1.94 14.03
CA GLU A 98 -5.28 -0.94 13.32
C GLU A 98 -4.43 0.07 12.52
N VAL A 99 -3.28 -0.36 12.01
CA VAL A 99 -2.39 0.47 11.18
C VAL A 99 -2.60 0.14 9.71
N LEU A 100 -2.88 1.17 8.91
CA LEU A 100 -2.84 1.12 7.45
C LEU A 100 -2.31 2.46 6.93
N GLU A 101 -1.08 2.44 6.45
CA GLU A 101 -0.34 3.61 5.94
C GLU A 101 -0.02 3.41 4.47
N VAL A 102 -0.29 4.42 3.66
CA VAL A 102 0.01 4.42 2.23
C VAL A 102 0.84 5.64 1.88
N VAL A 103 2.01 5.43 1.28
CA VAL A 103 2.85 6.48 0.73
C VAL A 103 2.80 6.39 -0.79
N ARG A 104 2.29 7.44 -1.42
CA ARG A 104 2.25 7.60 -2.88
C ARG A 104 3.58 8.17 -3.36
N LEU A 105 4.28 7.44 -4.22
CA LEU A 105 5.60 7.83 -4.71
C LEU A 105 5.45 8.43 -6.11
N HIS A 106 5.70 9.73 -6.24
CA HIS A 106 5.56 10.49 -7.50
C HIS A 106 6.85 10.53 -8.32
N SER A 107 7.94 10.01 -7.78
CA SER A 107 9.20 9.81 -8.49
C SER A 107 9.57 8.34 -8.47
N PRO A 108 10.31 7.85 -9.48
CA PRO A 108 10.95 6.55 -9.40
C PRO A 108 11.79 6.44 -8.13
N VAL A 109 11.74 5.27 -7.49
CA VAL A 109 12.52 4.95 -6.28
C VAL A 109 13.87 4.38 -6.66
#